data_AF-A0A077X724-F1
#
_entry.id   AF-A0A077X724-F1
#
_cell.length_a   1.000
_cell.length_b   1.000
_cell.length_c   1.000
_cell.angle_alpha   90.00
_cell.angle_beta   90.00
_cell.angle_gamma   90.00
#
_symmetry.space_group_name_H-M   'P 1'
#
loop_
_entity.id
_entity.type
_entity.pdbx_description
1 polymer ?
#
loop_
_entity_poly.entity_id
_entity_poly.type
_entity_poly.pdbx_seq_one_letter_code
_entity_poly.pdbx_strand_id
1 'polypeptide(L)'
;YNKIINKYWDPDSDHFLYIGSVKIMIQQRSRKWPWSREKYFYALAAKFEISENKTIIVMTSANINDHNPSNEKYENEIVKSANLFKTDINSEDDIRKGYLKKTFVNIAGYIIEKKDKYLDVTHVESVINIQILEI
;
A
#
# COMPACT_ATOMS: atom_id res chain seq x y z
N TYR A 1 -6.67 0.65 20.57
CA TYR A 1 -5.66 -0.10 19.82
C TYR A 1 -6.24 -0.69 18.54
N ASN A 2 -7.09 -1.73 18.62
CA ASN A 2 -7.70 -2.38 17.44
C ASN A 2 -8.47 -1.40 16.53
N LYS A 3 -9.15 -0.40 17.10
CA LYS A 3 -9.81 0.66 16.31
C LYS A 3 -8.86 1.44 15.39
N ILE A 4 -7.62 1.68 15.83
CA ILE A 4 -6.60 2.37 15.01
C ILE A 4 -6.00 1.41 13.98
N ILE A 5 -5.76 0.16 14.35
CA ILE A 5 -5.31 -0.86 13.41
C ILE A 5 -6.32 -1.00 12.27
N ASN A 6 -7.61 -1.14 12.60
CA ASN A 6 -8.67 -1.23 11.58
C ASN A 6 -8.72 0.02 10.70
N LYS A 7 -8.48 1.23 11.23
CA LYS A 7 -8.39 2.45 10.40
C LYS A 7 -7.32 2.35 9.31
N TYR A 8 -6.18 1.72 9.59
CA TYR A 8 -5.04 1.60 8.66
C TYR A 8 -5.02 0.26 7.90
N TRP A 9 -5.78 -0.72 8.37
CA TRP A 9 -5.89 -2.07 7.85
C TRP A 9 -7.35 -2.51 7.92
N ASP A 10 -8.14 -1.99 6.98
CA ASP A 10 -9.50 -2.44 6.71
C ASP A 10 -9.56 -3.03 5.30
N PRO A 11 -9.63 -4.35 5.14
CA PRO A 11 -9.92 -4.99 3.85
C PRO A 11 -11.42 -5.16 3.59
N ASP A 12 -12.28 -4.48 4.36
CA ASP A 12 -13.73 -4.63 4.64
C ASP A 12 -14.03 -5.53 5.87
N SER A 13 -14.28 -4.88 7.02
CA SER A 13 -14.61 -5.47 8.35
C SER A 13 -15.66 -6.58 8.28
N ASP A 14 -15.46 -7.78 8.82
CA ASP A 14 -15.61 -8.05 10.25
C ASP A 14 -14.86 -9.33 10.69
N HIS A 15 -14.11 -9.19 11.80
CA HIS A 15 -13.67 -10.24 12.72
C HIS A 15 -13.08 -11.53 12.13
N PHE A 16 -11.75 -11.58 11.89
CA PHE A 16 -11.02 -12.86 11.97
C PHE A 16 -9.65 -12.72 12.63
N LEU A 17 -9.52 -13.41 13.77
CA LEU A 17 -8.27 -13.87 14.36
C LEU A 17 -7.67 -14.94 13.43
N TYR A 18 -6.55 -14.63 12.79
CA TYR A 18 -5.71 -15.66 12.17
C TYR A 18 -4.24 -15.33 12.47
N ILE A 19 -3.52 -16.31 13.00
CA ILE A 19 -2.06 -16.31 13.01
C ILE A 19 -1.64 -16.65 11.58
N GLY A 20 -1.56 -15.63 10.72
CA GLY A 20 -1.21 -15.76 9.31
C GLY A 20 -1.21 -14.40 8.62
N SER A 21 -0.21 -14.17 7.75
CA SER A 21 -0.08 -12.91 7.00
C SER A 21 -1.16 -12.84 5.92
N VAL A 22 -2.23 -12.07 6.19
CA VAL A 22 -3.21 -11.73 5.15
C VAL A 22 -2.52 -10.83 4.15
N LYS A 23 -2.26 -11.36 2.95
CA LYS A 23 -1.74 -10.60 1.81
C LYS A 23 -2.92 -10.18 0.94
N ILE A 24 -3.21 -8.89 0.91
CA ILE A 24 -4.20 -8.32 0.01
C ILE A 24 -3.49 -7.47 -1.03
N MET A 25 -4.05 -7.45 -2.24
CA MET A 25 -3.66 -6.48 -3.24
C MET A 25 -4.55 -5.25 -3.06
N ILE A 26 -3.93 -4.10 -2.85
CA ILE A 26 -4.61 -2.83 -2.72
C ILE A 26 -4.34 -1.96 -3.95
N GLN A 27 -5.32 -1.13 -4.29
CA GLN A 27 -5.17 -0.03 -5.22
C GLN A 27 -5.34 1.27 -4.45
N GLN A 28 -4.34 2.13 -4.49
CA GLN A 28 -4.43 3.44 -3.88
C GLN A 28 -4.38 4.51 -4.95
N ARG A 29 -5.35 5.42 -4.90
CA ARG A 29 -5.44 6.59 -5.77
C ARG A 29 -5.14 7.84 -4.96
N SER A 30 -4.42 8.79 -5.55
CA SER A 30 -4.07 10.05 -4.90
C SER A 30 -4.06 11.20 -5.89
N ARG A 31 -4.37 12.39 -5.39
CA ARG A 31 -4.38 13.62 -6.18
C ARG A 31 -3.70 14.73 -5.39
N LYS A 32 -2.73 15.41 -6.01
CA LYS A 32 -1.97 16.47 -5.32
C LYS A 32 -2.77 17.76 -5.17
N TRP A 33 -3.50 18.13 -6.21
CA TRP A 33 -4.33 19.33 -6.29
C TRP A 33 -5.63 19.07 -7.08
N PRO A 34 -6.69 19.86 -6.89
CA PRO A 34 -7.99 19.70 -7.57
C PRO A 34 -7.95 19.73 -9.10
N TRP A 35 -6.82 20.14 -9.69
CA TRP A 35 -6.58 20.19 -11.14
C TRP A 35 -5.45 19.28 -11.61
N SER A 36 -4.72 18.67 -10.67
CA SER A 36 -3.62 17.76 -11.02
C SER A 36 -4.15 16.44 -11.59
N ARG A 37 -3.35 15.82 -12.45
CA ARG A 37 -3.59 14.45 -12.91
C ARG A 37 -3.52 13.51 -11.70
N GLU A 38 -4.57 12.72 -11.52
CA GLU A 38 -4.65 11.72 -10.48
C GLU A 38 -3.61 10.61 -10.71
N LYS A 39 -3.03 10.15 -9.62
CA LYS A 39 -2.00 9.11 -9.57
C LYS A 39 -2.59 7.88 -8.92
N TYR A 40 -2.04 6.73 -9.25
CA TYR A 40 -2.41 5.50 -8.58
C TYR A 40 -1.23 4.55 -8.49
N PHE A 41 -1.31 3.59 -7.58
CA PHE A 41 -0.39 2.45 -7.53
C PHE A 41 -1.13 1.21 -7.01
N TYR A 42 -0.57 0.05 -7.36
CA TYR A 42 -0.93 -1.22 -6.76
C TYR A 42 0.17 -1.65 -5.80
N ALA A 43 -0.22 -2.26 -4.69
CA ALA A 43 0.70 -2.83 -3.72
C ALA A 43 0.15 -4.11 -3.12
N LEU A 44 1.06 -5.02 -2.78
CA LEU A 44 0.78 -6.10 -1.85
C LEU A 44 0.92 -5.54 -0.44
N ALA A 45 -0.14 -5.62 0.34
CA ALA A 45 -0.15 -5.21 1.73
C ALA A 45 -0.24 -6.43 2.63
N ALA A 46 0.42 -6.37 3.79
CA ALA A 46 0.40 -7.40 4.81
C ALA A 46 0.37 -6.78 6.21
N LYS A 47 -0.42 -7.39 7.11
CA LYS A 47 -0.43 -7.08 8.54
C LYS A 47 0.30 -8.18 9.31
N PHE A 48 1.10 -7.75 10.27
CA PHE A 48 1.84 -8.60 11.20
C PHE A 48 1.59 -8.14 12.64
N GLU A 49 0.98 -8.99 13.44
CA GLU A 49 0.87 -8.79 14.88
C GLU A 49 2.14 -9.36 15.53
N ILE A 50 3.09 -8.48 15.83
CA ILE A 50 4.42 -8.84 16.36
C ILE A 50 4.31 -9.22 17.85
N SER A 51 3.41 -8.56 18.57
CA SER A 51 3.04 -8.88 19.95
C SER A 51 1.65 -8.31 20.25
N GLU A 52 1.09 -8.61 21.43
CA GLU A 52 -0.19 -8.05 21.89
C GLU A 52 -0.25 -6.51 21.83
N ASN A 53 0.92 -5.86 21.92
CA ASN A 53 1.06 -4.41 21.94
C ASN A 53 1.71 -3.84 20.68
N LYS A 54 2.10 -4.66 19.68
CA LYS A 54 2.79 -4.17 18.48
C LYS A 54 2.27 -4.81 17.20
N THR A 55 1.82 -3.96 16.29
CA THR A 55 1.33 -4.36 14.96
C THR A 55 2.11 -3.60 13.90
N ILE A 56 2.50 -4.29 12.84
CA ILE A 56 3.13 -3.71 11.66
C ILE A 56 2.22 -3.94 10.47
N ILE A 57 1.93 -2.88 9.73
CA ILE A 57 1.29 -2.94 8.43
C ILE A 57 2.35 -2.53 7.43
N VAL A 58 2.60 -3.35 6.41
CA VAL A 58 3.58 -3.06 5.37
C VAL A 58 2.95 -3.28 4.01
N MET A 59 3.33 -2.45 3.05
CA MET A 59 2.91 -2.56 1.67
C MET A 59 4.05 -2.29 0.71
N THR A 60 4.01 -2.94 -0.45
CA THR A 60 5.06 -2.83 -1.46
C THR A 60 4.49 -3.07 -2.85
N SER A 61 4.92 -2.29 -3.84
CA SER A 61 4.51 -2.50 -5.23
C SER A 61 5.14 -3.78 -5.79
N ALA A 62 4.33 -4.51 -6.56
CA ALA A 62 4.73 -5.71 -7.27
C ALA A 62 4.61 -5.51 -8.79
N ASN A 63 4.95 -6.54 -9.58
CA ASN A 63 4.86 -6.48 -11.02
C ASN A 63 3.42 -6.74 -11.50
N ILE A 64 2.63 -5.67 -11.57
CA ILE A 64 1.20 -5.72 -11.93
C ILE A 64 1.00 -5.26 -13.37
N ASN A 65 0.48 -6.15 -14.21
CA ASN A 65 -0.06 -5.77 -15.52
C ASN A 65 -1.51 -5.32 -15.36
N ASP A 66 -1.72 -4.01 -15.44
CA ASP A 66 -3.01 -3.35 -15.33
C ASP A 66 -3.48 -2.79 -16.67
N HIS A 67 -2.87 -3.21 -17.78
CA HIS A 67 -3.18 -2.74 -19.13
C HIS A 67 -3.12 -1.20 -19.29
N ASN A 68 -2.38 -0.50 -18.41
CA ASN A 68 -2.06 0.92 -18.62
C ASN A 68 -1.14 1.06 -19.84
N PRO A 69 -1.35 2.04 -20.73
CA PRO A 69 -0.52 2.25 -21.92
C PRO A 69 0.92 2.68 -21.62
N SER A 70 1.22 3.07 -20.37
CA SER A 70 2.58 3.39 -19.94
C SER A 70 3.50 2.17 -20.02
N ASN A 71 4.67 2.38 -20.61
CA ASN A 71 5.75 1.39 -20.70
C ASN A 71 6.77 1.53 -19.55
N GLU A 72 6.45 2.29 -18.50
CA GLU A 72 7.32 2.50 -17.35
C GLU A 72 7.57 1.16 -16.63
N LYS A 73 8.83 0.73 -16.61
CA LYS A 73 9.27 -0.45 -15.89
C LYS A 73 9.67 -0.05 -14.48
N TYR A 74 9.14 -0.76 -13.50
CA TYR A 74 9.49 -0.62 -12.10
C TYR A 74 10.08 -1.91 -11.59
N GLU A 75 11.18 -1.79 -10.86
CA GLU A 75 11.78 -2.87 -10.10
C GLU A 75 12.02 -2.37 -8.68
N ASN A 76 11.57 -3.14 -7.69
CA ASN A 76 11.74 -2.81 -6.29
C ASN A 76 13.15 -3.19 -5.82
N GLU A 77 13.95 -2.19 -5.46
CA GLU A 77 15.32 -2.39 -5.00
C GLU A 77 15.41 -2.82 -3.53
N ILE A 78 14.39 -2.50 -2.72
CA ILE A 78 14.34 -2.78 -1.28
C ILE A 78 13.75 -4.17 -1.03
N VAL A 79 12.56 -4.41 -1.55
CA VAL A 79 11.83 -5.68 -1.40
C VAL A 79 11.95 -6.47 -2.69
N LYS A 80 13.16 -7.00 -2.97
CA LYS A 80 13.45 -7.73 -4.23
C LYS A 80 12.51 -8.92 -4.48
N SER A 81 12.02 -9.54 -3.41
CA SER A 81 11.04 -10.64 -3.51
C SER A 81 9.69 -10.20 -4.09
N ALA A 82 9.33 -8.92 -4.00
CA ALA A 82 8.11 -8.38 -4.61
C ALA A 82 8.16 -8.41 -6.14
N ASN A 83 9.35 -8.33 -6.75
CA ASN A 83 9.54 -8.39 -8.20
C ASN A 83 9.20 -9.76 -8.81
N LEU A 84 9.20 -10.81 -7.97
CA LEU A 84 8.82 -12.17 -8.37
C LEU A 84 7.31 -12.33 -8.49
N PHE A 85 6.54 -11.50 -7.78
CA PHE A 85 5.08 -11.53 -7.86
C PHE A 85 4.62 -10.81 -9.13
N LYS A 86 4.03 -11.59 -10.05
CA LYS A 86 3.47 -11.13 -11.31
C LYS A 86 2.01 -11.49 -11.36
N THR A 87 1.16 -10.51 -11.65
CA THR A 87 -0.25 -10.77 -11.91
C THR A 87 -0.78 -9.82 -12.97
N ASP A 88 -1.76 -10.33 -13.72
CA ASP A 88 -2.61 -9.54 -14.60
C ASP A 88 -3.88 -9.15 -13.83
N ILE A 89 -4.37 -7.93 -14.03
CA ILE A 89 -5.61 -7.46 -13.42
C ILE A 89 -6.49 -6.80 -14.47
N ASN A 90 -7.80 -7.03 -14.34
CA ASN A 90 -8.80 -6.30 -15.11
C ASN A 90 -9.07 -4.95 -14.43
N SER A 91 -8.25 -3.96 -14.77
CA SER A 91 -8.32 -2.60 -14.23
C SER A 91 -9.44 -1.77 -14.87
N GLU A 92 -9.73 -0.64 -14.22
CA GLU A 92 -10.75 0.30 -14.64
C GLU A 92 -10.39 1.02 -15.95
N ASP A 93 -11.43 1.46 -16.67
CA ASP A 93 -11.32 2.09 -17.98
C ASP A 93 -10.39 3.31 -18.01
N ASP A 94 -10.34 4.08 -16.93
CA ASP A 94 -9.50 5.27 -16.79
C ASP A 94 -8.01 4.94 -16.64
N ILE A 95 -7.69 3.81 -16.02
CA ILE A 95 -6.33 3.24 -15.98
C ILE A 95 -5.94 2.71 -17.36
N ARG A 96 -6.80 1.92 -17.99
CA ARG A 96 -6.56 1.32 -19.32
C ARG A 96 -6.44 2.35 -20.43
N LYS A 97 -7.13 3.48 -20.32
CA LYS A 97 -7.01 4.64 -21.23
C LYS A 97 -5.84 5.55 -20.87
N GLY A 98 -5.17 5.29 -19.74
CA GLY A 98 -4.04 6.08 -19.27
C GLY A 98 -4.42 7.47 -18.78
N TYR A 99 -5.64 7.72 -18.31
CA TYR A 99 -6.01 9.01 -17.70
C TYR A 99 -5.29 9.20 -16.36
N LEU A 100 -5.12 8.14 -15.59
CA LEU A 100 -4.36 8.17 -14.34
C LEU A 100 -2.87 7.93 -14.59
N LYS A 101 -2.01 8.53 -13.76
CA LYS A 101 -0.56 8.29 -13.77
C LYS A 101 -0.21 7.13 -12.84
N LYS A 102 0.33 6.03 -13.39
CA LYS A 102 0.85 4.91 -12.60
C LYS A 102 2.08 5.38 -11.80
N THR A 103 2.17 4.92 -10.56
CA THR A 103 3.27 5.19 -9.62
C THR A 103 3.57 3.91 -8.83
N PHE A 104 4.66 3.92 -8.06
CA PHE A 104 5.14 2.73 -7.35
C PHE A 104 5.70 3.10 -5.97
N VAL A 105 5.51 2.18 -5.02
CA VAL A 105 6.01 2.25 -3.65
C VAL A 105 7.03 1.14 -3.43
N ASN A 106 8.25 1.50 -3.00
CA ASN A 106 9.25 0.49 -2.63
C ASN A 106 8.84 -0.22 -1.34
N ILE A 107 8.56 0.55 -0.31
CA ILE A 107 7.99 0.07 0.94
C ILE A 107 7.24 1.22 1.60
N ALA A 108 6.04 0.95 2.06
CA ALA A 108 5.32 1.88 2.93
C ALA A 108 4.62 1.11 4.04
N GLY A 109 4.23 1.78 5.11
CA GLY A 109 3.59 1.08 6.20
C GLY A 109 3.51 1.85 7.50
N TYR A 110 2.91 1.19 8.48
CA TYR A 110 2.72 1.72 9.83
C TYR A 110 3.28 0.75 10.86
N ILE A 111 3.96 1.28 11.86
CA ILE A 111 4.28 0.59 13.10
C ILE A 111 3.35 1.16 14.16
N ILE A 112 2.46 0.32 14.70
CA ILE A 112 1.45 0.71 15.67
C ILE A 112 1.77 0.03 17.00
N GLU A 113 2.21 0.82 17.96
CA GLU A 113 2.55 0.37 19.31
C GLU A 113 1.53 0.86 20.34
N LYS A 114 1.02 -0.08 21.13
CA LYS A 114 0.19 0.21 22.30
C LYS A 114 1.09 0.50 23.49
N LYS A 115 0.96 1.71 24.04
CA LYS A 115 1.53 2.11 25.34
C LYS A 115 0.41 2.20 26.37
N ASP A 116 0.77 2.35 27.64
CA ASP A 116 -0.20 2.33 28.75
C ASP A 116 -1.29 3.40 28.63
N LYS A 117 -0.94 4.59 28.13
CA LYS A 117 -1.84 5.75 28.07
C LYS A 117 -2.17 6.24 26.66
N TYR A 118 -1.45 5.77 25.64
CA TYR A 118 -1.57 6.28 24.28
C TYR A 118 -1.13 5.23 23.24
N LEU A 119 -1.28 5.58 21.96
CA LEU A 119 -0.85 4.77 20.83
C LEU A 119 0.22 5.52 20.06
N ASP A 120 1.36 4.89 19.86
CA ASP A 120 2.38 5.37 18.94
C ASP A 120 2.10 4.81 17.55
N VAL A 121 2.01 5.68 16.56
CA VAL A 121 1.84 5.32 15.15
C VAL A 121 2.98 5.94 14.37
N THR A 122 3.92 5.12 13.92
CA THR A 122 5.03 5.55 13.07
C THR A 122 4.72 5.20 11.62
N HIS A 123 4.71 6.20 10.75
CA HIS A 123 4.63 6.00 9.30
C HIS A 123 6.03 5.87 8.70
N VAL A 124 6.23 4.87 7.85
CA VAL A 124 7.47 4.68 7.09
C VAL A 124 7.10 4.61 5.62
N GLU A 125 7.79 5.38 4.78
CA GLU A 125 7.54 5.42 3.35
C GLU A 125 8.85 5.59 2.58
N SER A 126 9.02 4.76 1.55
CA SER A 126 10.04 4.88 0.52
C SER A 126 9.35 4.74 -0.83
N VAL A 127 9.39 5.82 -1.60
CA VAL A 127 8.65 5.97 -2.85
C VAL A 127 9.58 6.39 -3.98
N ILE A 128 9.27 5.91 -5.18
CA ILE A 128 9.91 6.39 -6.40
C ILE A 128 9.03 7.48 -6.98
N ASN A 129 9.58 8.70 -7.10
CA ASN A 129 8.94 9.84 -7.78
C ASN A 129 7.59 10.32 -7.20
N ILE A 130 7.37 10.18 -5.89
CA ILE A 130 6.27 10.85 -5.18
C ILE A 130 6.86 11.94 -4.27
N GLN A 131 6.43 13.19 -4.49
CA GLN A 131 6.64 14.27 -3.52
C GLN A 131 5.68 14.04 -2.37
N ILE A 132 6.22 13.68 -1.21
CA ILE A 132 5.47 13.56 0.04
C ILE A 132 5.05 14.97 0.47
N LEU A 133 3.74 15.18 0.66
CA LEU A 133 3.22 16.32 1.41
C LEU A 133 3.14 15.85 2.86
N GLU A 134 4.04 16.34 3.70
CA GLU A 134 3.86 16.26 5.15
C GLU A 134 2.58 17.04 5.52
N ILE A 135 1.72 16.43 6.32
CA ILE A 135 0.48 17.02 6.87
C ILE A 135 0.83 17.75 8.15
#